data_AF-A0A924T7L0-F1
#
_entry.id   AF-A0A924T7L0-F1
#
_cell.length_a   1.000
_cell.length_b   1.000
_cell.length_c   1.000
_cell.angle_alpha   90.00
_cell.angle_beta   90.00
_cell.angle_gamma   90.00
#
_symmetry.space_group_name_H-M   'P 1'
#
loop_
_entity.id
_entity.type
_entity.pdbx_description
1 polymer ?
#
loop_
_entity_poly.entity_id
_entity_poly.type
_entity_poly.pdbx_seq_one_letter_code
_entity_poly.pdbx_strand_id
1 'polypeptide(L)'
;MKFALKTLVATAAFVAAGVASATPYAGSWSFVSGTGGLTFSSDALSALSASGSNIITAAVIPTVPGLPGAGLANTAVYTKATGNVSLTFNAAAITGDTLTSLQAANSLVNIRRSVFNDDGSISQYNIYMANFDVNLGNSTIYANLYSRTDVGAMVVYGKQAIFTADVPGVIGGTGGNIEVTSVTGGVANGVASGSLAGSLRMNATTATNILTALNLSTSATDPVAILVRTANWGGTQAGGTFAAVPEPSTYVLLGAGLLAVGAMARRRKAA
;
A
#
# COMPACT_ATOMS: atom_id res chain seq x y z
N MET A 1 -37.43 -40.10 -22.26
CA MET A 1 -36.65 -38.85 -22.45
C MET A 1 -37.01 -37.71 -21.46
N LYS A 2 -38.28 -37.50 -21.06
CA LYS A 2 -38.67 -36.44 -20.09
C LYS A 2 -37.99 -36.52 -18.69
N PHE A 3 -37.59 -37.71 -18.23
CA PHE A 3 -36.91 -37.89 -16.94
C PHE A 3 -35.40 -37.60 -16.98
N ALA A 4 -34.74 -37.70 -18.13
CA ALA A 4 -33.31 -37.45 -18.24
C ALA A 4 -32.98 -35.96 -18.07
N LEU A 5 -33.83 -35.08 -18.62
CA LEU A 5 -33.66 -33.64 -18.61
C LEU A 5 -33.79 -33.03 -17.20
N LYS A 6 -34.79 -33.47 -16.41
CA LYS A 6 -35.04 -32.95 -15.05
C LYS A 6 -33.85 -33.17 -14.11
N THR A 7 -33.18 -34.30 -14.24
CA THR A 7 -32.07 -34.66 -13.36
C THR A 7 -30.77 -34.02 -13.80
N LEU A 8 -30.59 -33.77 -15.11
CA LEU A 8 -29.46 -33.01 -15.64
C LEU A 8 -29.50 -31.56 -15.15
N VAL A 9 -30.69 -30.95 -15.13
CA VAL A 9 -30.93 -29.61 -14.57
C VAL A 9 -30.68 -29.58 -13.06
N ALA A 10 -31.11 -30.59 -12.31
CA ALA A 10 -30.85 -30.67 -10.87
C ALA A 10 -29.35 -30.83 -10.57
N THR A 11 -28.63 -31.70 -11.29
CA THR A 11 -27.18 -31.87 -11.11
C THR A 11 -26.41 -30.61 -11.47
N ALA A 12 -26.79 -29.93 -12.56
CA ALA A 12 -26.20 -28.64 -12.93
C ALA A 12 -26.46 -27.56 -11.86
N ALA A 13 -27.66 -27.52 -11.27
CA ALA A 13 -28.00 -26.59 -10.20
C ALA A 13 -27.23 -26.90 -8.89
N PHE A 14 -27.04 -28.17 -8.53
CA PHE A 14 -26.24 -28.55 -7.35
C PHE A 14 -24.74 -28.33 -7.55
N VAL A 15 -24.22 -28.58 -8.75
CA VAL A 15 -22.84 -28.21 -9.09
C VAL A 15 -22.71 -26.69 -9.01
N ALA A 16 -23.57 -25.92 -9.70
CA ALA A 16 -23.55 -24.46 -9.69
C ALA A 16 -23.68 -23.86 -8.29
N ALA A 17 -24.58 -24.38 -7.45
CA ALA A 17 -24.72 -23.96 -6.06
C ALA A 17 -23.50 -24.34 -5.21
N GLY A 18 -22.91 -25.52 -5.43
CA GLY A 18 -21.70 -25.97 -4.74
C GLY A 18 -20.45 -25.17 -5.10
N VAL A 19 -20.28 -24.76 -6.38
CA VAL A 19 -19.18 -23.85 -6.76
C VAL A 19 -19.42 -22.43 -6.28
N ALA A 20 -20.68 -21.98 -6.19
CA ALA A 20 -21.04 -20.65 -5.70
C ALA A 20 -20.89 -20.52 -4.17
N SER A 21 -21.04 -21.61 -3.42
CA SER A 21 -20.91 -21.62 -1.95
C SER A 21 -19.52 -22.03 -1.44
N ALA A 22 -18.64 -22.51 -2.31
CA ALA A 22 -17.27 -22.82 -1.94
C ALA A 22 -16.48 -21.50 -1.83
N THR A 23 -16.23 -21.03 -0.61
CA THR A 23 -15.10 -20.13 -0.35
C THR A 23 -13.83 -20.87 -0.81
N PRO A 24 -13.14 -20.41 -1.86
CA PRO A 24 -12.12 -21.26 -2.50
C PRO A 24 -10.89 -21.52 -1.61
N TYR A 25 -10.70 -20.76 -0.53
CA TYR A 25 -9.51 -20.83 0.34
C TYR A 25 -9.88 -20.74 1.84
N ALA A 26 -9.36 -21.67 2.64
CA ALA A 26 -9.55 -21.75 4.12
C ALA A 26 -8.61 -20.82 4.86
N GLY A 27 -7.46 -20.57 4.23
CA GLY A 27 -6.45 -19.69 4.74
C GLY A 27 -6.75 -18.28 4.29
N SER A 28 -6.70 -17.35 5.23
CA SER A 28 -6.38 -15.97 4.89
C SER A 28 -5.11 -15.96 4.04
N TRP A 29 -5.11 -15.23 2.94
CA TRP A 29 -3.90 -14.96 2.16
C TRP A 29 -2.74 -14.57 3.08
N SER A 30 -1.57 -15.17 2.87
CA SER A 30 -0.32 -14.80 3.52
C SER A 30 0.46 -13.89 2.59
N PHE A 31 0.90 -12.75 3.11
CA PHE A 31 1.76 -11.82 2.37
C PHE A 31 3.16 -12.40 2.21
N VAL A 32 3.67 -12.41 0.98
CA VAL A 32 5.02 -12.93 0.67
C VAL A 32 5.99 -11.76 0.50
N SER A 33 5.68 -10.84 -0.42
CA SER A 33 6.51 -9.67 -0.70
C SER A 33 5.70 -8.62 -1.47
N GLY A 34 6.17 -7.37 -1.46
CA GLY A 34 5.53 -6.30 -2.22
C GLY A 34 6.44 -5.14 -2.52
N THR A 35 6.08 -4.38 -3.53
CA THR A 35 6.77 -3.17 -3.95
C THR A 35 5.76 -2.10 -4.34
N GLY A 36 6.15 -0.85 -4.22
CA GLY A 36 5.36 0.26 -4.69
C GLY A 36 6.17 1.53 -4.76
N GLY A 37 5.48 2.65 -4.93
CA GLY A 37 6.11 3.94 -4.83
C GLY A 37 5.12 5.09 -4.88
N LEU A 38 5.67 6.26 -4.60
CA LEU A 38 5.03 7.57 -4.71
C LEU A 38 5.78 8.37 -5.78
N THR A 39 5.11 8.71 -6.86
CA THR A 39 5.67 9.56 -7.91
C THR A 39 5.15 10.97 -7.71
N PHE A 40 6.04 11.90 -7.36
CA PHE A 40 5.70 13.30 -7.18
C PHE A 40 5.29 13.96 -8.50
N SER A 41 4.23 14.77 -8.46
CA SER A 41 3.84 15.59 -9.61
C SER A 41 4.80 16.79 -9.80
N SER A 42 4.67 17.50 -10.92
CA SER A 42 5.33 18.78 -11.14
C SER A 42 5.02 19.82 -10.05
N ASP A 43 3.80 19.83 -9.53
CA ASP A 43 3.37 20.78 -8.50
C ASP A 43 4.06 20.49 -7.17
N ALA A 44 4.16 19.21 -6.83
CA ALA A 44 4.84 18.73 -5.63
C ALA A 44 6.34 19.08 -5.68
N LEU A 45 6.98 18.80 -6.81
CA LEU A 45 8.39 19.13 -7.03
C LEU A 45 8.61 20.65 -7.02
N SER A 46 7.66 21.43 -7.55
CA SER A 46 7.69 22.89 -7.47
C SER A 46 7.55 23.39 -6.03
N ALA A 47 6.67 22.78 -5.21
CA ALA A 47 6.53 23.10 -3.79
C ALA A 47 7.82 22.83 -3.01
N LEU A 48 8.46 21.68 -3.26
CA LEU A 48 9.74 21.32 -2.66
C LEU A 48 10.85 22.28 -3.10
N SER A 49 10.91 22.62 -4.39
CA SER A 49 11.88 23.58 -4.92
C SER A 49 11.67 24.99 -4.35
N ALA A 50 10.44 25.48 -4.30
CA ALA A 50 10.10 26.81 -3.79
C ALA A 50 10.38 26.95 -2.29
N SER A 51 10.27 25.86 -1.54
CA SER A 51 10.65 25.83 -0.12
C SER A 51 12.17 25.68 0.12
N GLY A 52 12.97 25.48 -0.93
CA GLY A 52 14.41 25.19 -0.81
C GLY A 52 14.70 23.83 -0.18
N SER A 53 13.75 22.90 -0.30
CA SER A 53 13.82 21.59 0.35
C SER A 53 14.26 20.50 -0.63
N ASN A 54 15.03 19.53 -0.13
CA ASN A 54 15.47 18.37 -0.89
C ASN A 54 14.98 17.08 -0.23
N ILE A 55 14.60 16.10 -1.05
CA ILE A 55 14.28 14.75 -0.59
C ILE A 55 15.55 13.91 -0.57
N ILE A 56 15.76 13.19 0.52
CA ILE A 56 16.94 12.37 0.77
C ILE A 56 16.48 11.01 1.32
N THR A 57 17.00 9.95 0.74
CA THR A 57 16.85 8.56 1.22
C THR A 57 18.23 7.93 1.30
N ALA A 58 18.81 7.86 2.49
CA ALA A 58 20.06 7.14 2.69
C ALA A 58 19.83 5.64 2.53
N ALA A 59 20.80 4.89 1.99
CA ALA A 59 20.69 3.44 1.81
C ALA A 59 20.55 2.68 3.16
N VAL A 60 21.10 3.26 4.23
CA VAL A 60 20.95 2.79 5.62
C VAL A 60 20.32 3.92 6.42
N ILE A 61 19.36 3.59 7.28
CA ILE A 61 18.72 4.56 8.17
C ILE A 61 19.79 5.18 9.07
N PRO A 62 19.97 6.52 9.05
CA PRO A 62 21.02 7.19 9.80
C PRO A 62 20.78 7.06 11.30
N THR A 63 21.88 7.00 12.06
CA THR A 63 21.87 6.98 13.52
C THR A 63 21.56 8.37 14.07
N VAL A 64 20.28 8.75 14.01
CA VAL A 64 19.78 10.00 14.59
C VAL A 64 19.03 9.66 15.88
N PRO A 65 19.43 10.20 17.05
CA PRO A 65 18.71 9.99 18.31
C PRO A 65 17.21 10.23 18.18
N GLY A 66 16.41 9.24 18.60
CA GLY A 66 14.95 9.27 18.54
C GLY A 66 14.33 8.78 17.21
N LEU A 67 15.13 8.54 16.18
CA LEU A 67 14.65 7.98 14.91
C LEU A 67 14.61 6.43 14.98
N PRO A 68 13.51 5.78 14.54
CA PRO A 68 13.43 4.32 14.56
C PRO A 68 14.32 3.68 13.49
N GLY A 69 14.76 2.45 13.73
CA GLY A 69 15.42 1.62 12.71
C GLY A 69 16.86 2.01 12.36
N ALA A 70 17.53 2.82 13.20
CA ALA A 70 18.92 3.22 12.97
C ALA A 70 19.84 2.03 12.66
N GLY A 71 20.63 2.14 11.59
CA GLY A 71 21.55 1.10 11.12
C GLY A 71 20.91 0.00 10.26
N LEU A 72 19.58 -0.06 10.14
CA LEU A 72 18.90 -0.99 9.24
C LEU A 72 18.90 -0.48 7.79
N ALA A 73 18.83 -1.40 6.83
CA ALA A 73 18.65 -1.06 5.43
C ALA A 73 17.35 -0.27 5.23
N ASN A 74 17.44 0.83 4.48
CA ASN A 74 16.29 1.65 4.17
C ASN A 74 15.49 1.04 3.02
N THR A 75 14.21 0.73 3.27
CA THR A 75 13.30 0.18 2.26
C THR A 75 12.66 1.25 1.38
N ALA A 76 12.99 2.54 1.59
CA ALA A 76 12.62 3.64 0.72
C ALA A 76 13.82 4.16 -0.09
N VAL A 77 13.62 4.38 -1.39
CA VAL A 77 14.63 4.93 -2.29
C VAL A 77 14.03 6.04 -3.15
N TYR A 78 14.58 7.25 -3.04
CA TYR A 78 14.20 8.38 -3.87
C TYR A 78 15.09 8.48 -5.11
N THR A 79 14.44 8.50 -6.28
CA THR A 79 15.08 8.69 -7.58
C THR A 79 14.75 10.07 -8.12
N LYS A 80 15.72 11.00 -8.05
CA LYS A 80 15.53 12.41 -8.46
C LYS A 80 15.08 12.56 -9.92
N ALA A 81 15.59 11.71 -10.83
CA ALA A 81 15.28 11.79 -12.25
C ALA A 81 13.79 11.57 -12.56
N THR A 82 13.11 10.75 -11.76
CA THR A 82 11.69 10.40 -11.95
C THR A 82 10.78 11.02 -10.90
N GLY A 83 11.33 11.68 -9.88
CA GLY A 83 10.55 12.17 -8.74
C GLY A 83 9.86 11.04 -7.97
N ASN A 84 10.38 9.82 -8.03
CA ASN A 84 9.74 8.65 -7.41
C ASN A 84 10.43 8.25 -6.10
N VAL A 85 9.64 8.04 -5.05
CA VAL A 85 10.05 7.28 -3.86
C VAL A 85 9.55 5.86 -4.02
N SER A 86 10.47 4.94 -4.33
CA SER A 86 10.18 3.50 -4.36
C SER A 86 10.18 2.95 -2.94
N LEU A 87 9.27 2.00 -2.67
CA LEU A 87 9.06 1.36 -1.38
C LEU A 87 9.10 -0.16 -1.53
N THR A 88 9.76 -0.84 -0.59
CA THR A 88 9.65 -2.29 -0.42
C THR A 88 8.75 -2.60 0.76
N PHE A 89 7.68 -3.34 0.53
CA PHE A 89 6.70 -3.73 1.54
C PHE A 89 7.05 -5.08 2.14
N ASN A 90 6.98 -5.16 3.47
CA ASN A 90 7.30 -6.36 4.24
C ASN A 90 6.12 -6.85 5.09
N ALA A 91 4.99 -6.13 5.08
CA ALA A 91 3.74 -6.59 5.66
C ALA A 91 2.54 -6.06 4.86
N ALA A 92 1.41 -6.75 4.96
CA ALA A 92 0.15 -6.33 4.36
C ALA A 92 -1.02 -6.66 5.30
N ALA A 93 -2.09 -5.88 5.20
CA ALA A 93 -3.39 -6.18 5.79
C ALA A 93 -4.35 -6.63 4.69
N ILE A 94 -5.11 -7.69 4.96
CA ILE A 94 -5.97 -8.36 3.98
C ILE A 94 -7.33 -8.64 4.62
N THR A 95 -8.41 -8.49 3.86
CA THR A 95 -9.77 -8.84 4.28
C THR A 95 -10.44 -9.61 3.16
N GLY A 96 -10.67 -10.91 3.35
CA GLY A 96 -11.08 -11.80 2.27
C GLY A 96 -10.02 -11.82 1.16
N ASP A 97 -10.43 -11.55 -0.07
CA ASP A 97 -9.55 -11.45 -1.24
C ASP A 97 -9.13 -9.99 -1.53
N THR A 98 -9.33 -9.06 -0.60
CA THR A 98 -8.98 -7.65 -0.81
C THR A 98 -7.79 -7.24 0.03
N LEU A 99 -6.76 -6.71 -0.63
CA LEU A 99 -5.64 -6.03 -0.01
C LEU A 99 -6.10 -4.68 0.54
N THR A 100 -6.00 -4.49 1.86
CA THR A 100 -6.47 -3.25 2.51
C THR A 100 -5.33 -2.30 2.84
N SER A 101 -4.14 -2.79 3.18
CA SER A 101 -2.94 -1.93 3.30
C SER A 101 -1.63 -2.66 3.06
N LEU A 102 -0.58 -1.91 2.73
CA LEU A 102 0.80 -2.37 2.55
C LEU A 102 1.73 -1.53 3.40
N GLN A 103 2.58 -2.18 4.19
CA GLN A 103 3.50 -1.53 5.12
C GLN A 103 4.95 -1.76 4.69
N ALA A 104 5.71 -0.67 4.63
CA ALA A 104 7.14 -0.67 4.38
C ALA A 104 7.86 -0.35 5.70
N ALA A 105 8.09 -1.34 6.56
CA ALA A 105 8.91 -1.11 7.75
C ALA A 105 10.35 -0.74 7.35
N ASN A 106 11.02 0.03 8.20
CA ASN A 106 12.36 0.53 7.95
C ASN A 106 12.47 1.36 6.65
N SER A 107 11.36 1.96 6.23
CA SER A 107 11.39 3.00 5.21
C SER A 107 11.64 4.33 5.89
N LEU A 108 12.50 5.15 5.30
CA LEU A 108 12.79 6.50 5.76
C LEU A 108 12.98 7.44 4.57
N VAL A 109 12.20 8.51 4.55
CA VAL A 109 12.38 9.65 3.65
C VAL A 109 12.64 10.88 4.51
N ASN A 110 13.74 11.59 4.24
CA ASN A 110 14.04 12.88 4.87
C ASN A 110 13.78 13.99 3.86
N ILE A 111 12.96 14.98 4.22
CA ILE A 111 12.91 16.26 3.51
C ILE A 111 13.75 17.23 4.34
N ARG A 112 14.84 17.72 3.73
CA ARG A 112 15.79 18.62 4.36
C ARG A 112 15.81 19.97 3.68
N ARG A 113 15.73 21.02 4.48
CA ARG A 113 16.01 22.40 4.07
C ARG A 113 17.28 22.89 4.76
N SER A 114 18.15 23.51 3.99
CA SER A 114 19.38 24.15 4.48
C SER A 114 19.27 25.65 4.28
N VAL A 115 19.51 26.41 5.34
CA VAL A 115 19.47 27.88 5.33
C VAL A 115 20.84 28.39 5.73
N PHE A 116 21.39 29.32 4.94
CA PHE A 116 22.58 30.06 5.32
C PHE A 116 22.17 31.17 6.29
N ASN A 117 22.84 31.21 7.43
CA ASN A 117 22.66 32.25 8.43
C ASN A 117 23.61 33.41 8.14
N ASP A 118 23.30 34.58 8.69
CA ASP A 118 24.10 35.80 8.50
C ASP A 118 25.52 35.68 9.07
N ASP A 119 25.74 34.74 10.01
CA ASP A 119 27.06 34.42 10.57
C ASP A 119 27.89 33.45 9.71
N GLY A 120 27.37 33.05 8.54
CA GLY A 120 27.99 32.10 7.62
C GLY A 120 27.81 30.63 8.01
N SER A 121 27.13 30.33 9.13
CA SER A 121 26.75 28.97 9.49
C SER A 121 25.57 28.46 8.64
N ILE A 122 25.35 27.15 8.65
CA ILE A 122 24.22 26.52 7.97
C ILE A 122 23.29 25.93 9.02
N SER A 123 22.03 26.37 9.03
CA SER A 123 20.97 25.70 9.77
C SER A 123 20.28 24.66 8.91
N GLN A 124 20.22 23.42 9.41
CA GLN A 124 19.51 22.32 8.77
C GLN A 124 18.19 22.05 9.49
N TYR A 125 17.11 22.01 8.73
CA TYR A 125 15.77 21.66 9.18
C TYR A 125 15.36 20.37 8.48
N ASN A 126 15.04 19.34 9.25
CA ASN A 126 14.74 18.01 8.73
C ASN A 126 13.33 17.60 9.17
N ILE A 127 12.60 17.02 8.23
CA ILE A 127 11.39 16.26 8.51
C ILE A 127 11.58 14.83 7.98
N TYR A 128 11.48 13.87 8.88
CA TYR A 128 11.61 12.46 8.59
C TYR A 128 10.23 11.82 8.54
N MET A 129 9.96 11.09 7.45
CA MET A 129 8.79 10.24 7.29
C MET A 129 9.28 8.79 7.33
N ALA A 130 8.86 8.03 8.33
CA ALA A 130 9.31 6.66 8.53
C ALA A 130 8.16 5.66 8.57
N ASN A 131 8.43 4.39 8.23
CA ASN A 131 7.48 3.28 8.29
C ASN A 131 6.17 3.59 7.53
N PHE A 132 6.30 3.81 6.22
CA PHE A 132 5.18 4.08 5.34
C PHE A 132 4.14 2.95 5.36
N ASP A 133 2.87 3.33 5.35
CA ASP A 133 1.71 2.43 5.28
C ASP A 133 0.74 2.99 4.23
N VAL A 134 0.63 2.30 3.10
CA VAL A 134 -0.28 2.64 2.01
C VAL A 134 -1.59 1.92 2.27
N ASN A 135 -2.58 2.65 2.75
CA ASN A 135 -3.91 2.13 3.02
C ASN A 135 -4.81 2.34 1.80
N LEU A 136 -5.18 1.22 1.18
CA LEU A 136 -6.03 1.16 0.01
C LEU A 136 -7.52 1.30 0.38
N GLY A 137 -7.91 0.86 1.57
CA GLY A 137 -9.30 0.90 2.04
C GLY A 137 -9.82 2.31 2.32
N ASN A 138 -8.95 3.25 2.70
CA ASN A 138 -9.31 4.65 2.93
C ASN A 138 -8.51 5.65 2.07
N SER A 139 -7.85 5.15 1.02
CA SER A 139 -7.07 5.92 0.05
C SER A 139 -6.07 6.90 0.69
N THR A 140 -5.37 6.46 1.74
CA THR A 140 -4.45 7.31 2.51
C THR A 140 -3.09 6.64 2.69
N ILE A 141 -2.03 7.44 2.53
CA ILE A 141 -0.65 7.07 2.87
C ILE A 141 -0.34 7.63 4.25
N TYR A 142 0.05 6.75 5.16
CA TYR A 142 0.51 7.09 6.49
C TYR A 142 2.02 6.96 6.60
N ALA A 143 2.62 7.72 7.50
CA ALA A 143 3.98 7.52 7.97
C ALA A 143 4.12 8.07 9.39
N ASN A 144 5.07 7.55 10.16
CA ASN A 144 5.51 8.19 11.39
C ASN A 144 6.32 9.44 11.05
N LEU A 145 5.91 10.58 11.59
CA LEU A 145 6.51 11.86 11.28
C LEU A 145 7.37 12.33 12.45
N TYR A 146 8.59 12.77 12.12
CA TYR A 146 9.55 13.31 13.08
C TYR A 146 10.18 14.58 12.51
N SER A 147 10.52 15.55 13.36
CA SER A 147 11.32 16.69 12.93
C SER A 147 12.51 16.92 13.84
N ARG A 148 13.55 17.53 13.27
CA ARG A 148 14.74 17.90 14.02
C ARG A 148 15.51 19.01 13.30
N THR A 149 16.00 19.96 14.08
CA THR A 149 17.04 20.90 13.64
C THR A 149 18.42 20.29 13.91
N ASP A 150 19.46 20.75 13.20
CA ASP A 150 20.81 20.16 13.22
C ASP A 150 21.32 19.77 14.64
N VAL A 151 21.12 20.66 15.61
CA VAL A 151 21.51 20.47 17.02
C VAL A 151 20.33 20.27 17.98
N GLY A 152 19.10 20.29 17.49
CA GLY A 152 17.89 20.22 18.30
C GLY A 152 17.50 18.81 18.75
N ALA A 153 16.61 18.73 19.73
CA ALA A 153 15.95 17.49 20.11
C ALA A 153 15.01 17.01 18.97
N MET A 154 14.82 15.70 18.89
CA MET A 154 13.82 15.12 17.98
C MET A 154 12.41 15.45 18.49
N VAL A 155 11.56 15.99 17.62
CA VAL A 155 10.12 16.12 17.86
C VAL A 155 9.42 14.94 17.20
N VAL A 156 8.55 14.26 17.95
CA VAL A 156 7.80 13.09 17.48
C VAL A 156 6.34 13.47 17.31
N TYR A 157 5.83 13.39 16.08
CA TYR A 157 4.41 13.63 15.79
C TYR A 157 3.60 12.32 15.71
N GLY A 158 4.27 11.16 15.72
CA GLY A 158 3.62 9.85 15.60
C GLY A 158 3.12 9.55 14.19
N LYS A 159 2.22 8.57 14.06
CA LYS A 159 1.64 8.16 12.77
C LYS A 159 0.67 9.23 12.26
N GLN A 160 0.99 9.82 11.11
CA GLN A 160 0.22 10.88 10.48
C GLN A 160 -0.28 10.43 9.11
N ALA A 161 -1.46 10.91 8.72
CA ALA A 161 -1.91 10.83 7.33
C ALA A 161 -1.10 11.85 6.52
N ILE A 162 -0.14 11.35 5.73
CA ILE A 162 0.75 12.20 4.94
C ILE A 162 0.01 12.69 3.70
N PHE A 163 -0.58 11.75 2.97
CA PHE A 163 -1.31 12.03 1.75
C PHE A 163 -2.63 11.27 1.73
N THR A 164 -3.70 11.93 1.32
CA THR A 164 -4.99 11.30 1.03
C THR A 164 -5.34 11.59 -0.41
N ALA A 165 -5.77 10.56 -1.13
CA ALA A 165 -6.21 10.70 -2.51
C ALA A 165 -7.54 11.47 -2.55
N ASP A 166 -7.68 12.40 -3.50
CA ASP A 166 -8.89 13.22 -3.63
C ASP A 166 -10.09 12.47 -4.25
N VAL A 167 -9.85 11.27 -4.78
CA VAL A 167 -10.88 10.33 -5.22
C VAL A 167 -10.77 9.05 -4.38
N PRO A 168 -11.88 8.56 -3.80
CA PRO A 168 -11.84 7.31 -3.05
C PRO A 168 -11.63 6.10 -3.98
N GLY A 169 -10.97 5.08 -3.45
CA GLY A 169 -10.78 3.79 -4.10
C GLY A 169 -9.39 3.58 -4.69
N VAL A 170 -9.28 2.48 -5.44
CA VAL A 170 -8.07 1.99 -6.10
C VAL A 170 -8.34 1.82 -7.59
N ILE A 171 -7.40 2.25 -8.42
CA ILE A 171 -7.47 2.14 -9.89
C ILE A 171 -6.27 1.39 -10.46
N GLY A 172 -6.46 0.79 -11.63
CA GLY A 172 -5.43 0.02 -12.33
C GLY A 172 -5.09 -1.30 -11.63
N GLY A 173 -4.25 -2.12 -12.28
CA GLY A 173 -3.86 -3.43 -11.77
C GLY A 173 -5.07 -4.33 -11.54
N THR A 174 -5.12 -4.97 -10.37
CA THR A 174 -6.24 -5.82 -9.92
C THR A 174 -7.26 -5.05 -9.08
N GLY A 175 -7.14 -3.71 -9.00
CA GLY A 175 -7.99 -2.87 -8.15
C GLY A 175 -7.85 -3.15 -6.66
N GLY A 176 -6.72 -3.73 -6.22
CA GLY A 176 -6.49 -4.16 -4.84
C GLY A 176 -7.09 -5.53 -4.50
N ASN A 177 -7.73 -6.22 -5.44
CA ASN A 177 -8.15 -7.61 -5.23
C ASN A 177 -6.98 -8.56 -5.47
N ILE A 178 -6.92 -9.65 -4.71
CA ILE A 178 -5.93 -10.69 -4.86
C ILE A 178 -6.44 -11.67 -5.92
N GLU A 179 -5.78 -11.67 -7.07
CA GLU A 179 -6.09 -12.55 -8.18
C GLU A 179 -5.14 -13.73 -8.19
N VAL A 180 -5.69 -14.95 -8.26
CA VAL A 180 -4.90 -16.19 -8.32
C VAL A 180 -4.20 -16.28 -9.67
N THR A 181 -2.88 -16.44 -9.63
CA THR A 181 -2.04 -16.53 -10.84
C THR A 181 -1.56 -17.94 -11.13
N SER A 182 -1.36 -18.76 -10.10
CA SER A 182 -0.94 -20.15 -10.24
C SER A 182 -1.30 -20.98 -9.01
N VAL A 183 -1.30 -22.31 -9.19
CA VAL A 183 -1.37 -23.26 -8.07
C VAL A 183 -0.22 -24.24 -8.22
N THR A 184 0.69 -24.28 -7.24
CA THR A 184 1.86 -25.16 -7.26
C THR A 184 1.96 -25.88 -5.93
N GLY A 185 2.10 -27.21 -5.94
CA GLY A 185 2.24 -28.00 -4.72
C GLY A 185 1.04 -27.88 -3.76
N GLY A 186 -0.16 -27.60 -4.29
CA GLY A 186 -1.35 -27.37 -3.47
C GLY A 186 -1.41 -26.00 -2.78
N VAL A 187 -0.53 -25.05 -3.16
CA VAL A 187 -0.56 -23.66 -2.70
C VAL A 187 -1.01 -22.78 -3.86
N ALA A 188 -2.03 -21.95 -3.63
CA ALA A 188 -2.45 -20.92 -4.56
C ALA A 188 -1.58 -19.68 -4.37
N ASN A 189 -1.00 -19.18 -5.46
CA ASN A 189 -0.23 -17.95 -5.49
C ASN A 189 -1.07 -16.85 -6.12
N GLY A 190 -1.18 -15.72 -5.44
CA GLY A 190 -1.96 -14.58 -5.86
C GLY A 190 -1.12 -13.31 -6.00
N VAL A 191 -1.63 -12.36 -6.77
CA VAL A 191 -1.09 -11.01 -6.87
C VAL A 191 -2.19 -10.01 -6.62
N ALA A 192 -1.86 -8.91 -5.95
CA ALA A 192 -2.72 -7.73 -5.92
C ALA A 192 -1.90 -6.51 -6.29
N SER A 193 -2.48 -5.60 -7.07
CA SER A 193 -1.86 -4.35 -7.44
C SER A 193 -2.89 -3.26 -7.68
N GLY A 194 -2.45 -2.01 -7.56
CA GLY A 194 -3.27 -0.86 -7.87
C GLY A 194 -2.60 0.45 -7.50
N SER A 195 -3.33 1.53 -7.75
CA SER A 195 -2.93 2.91 -7.46
C SER A 195 -4.06 3.58 -6.71
N LEU A 196 -3.76 4.49 -5.78
CA LEU A 196 -4.82 5.30 -5.17
C LEU A 196 -5.46 6.18 -6.24
N ALA A 197 -6.79 6.31 -6.23
CA ALA A 197 -7.51 7.04 -7.26
C ALA A 197 -7.32 8.56 -7.11
N GLY A 198 -7.05 9.26 -8.22
CA GLY A 198 -6.94 10.71 -8.23
C GLY A 198 -5.58 11.26 -7.78
N SER A 199 -5.58 12.54 -7.40
CA SER A 199 -4.39 13.26 -6.96
C SER A 199 -4.19 13.10 -5.45
N LEU A 200 -2.94 12.94 -5.03
CA LEU A 200 -2.61 12.92 -3.62
C LEU A 200 -2.61 14.34 -3.06
N ARG A 201 -3.29 14.54 -1.92
CA ARG A 201 -3.36 15.83 -1.22
C ARG A 201 -2.80 15.67 0.18
N MET A 202 -2.03 16.65 0.63
CA MET A 202 -1.50 16.66 1.99
C MET A 202 -2.58 17.12 2.97
N ASN A 203 -2.72 16.44 4.11
CA ASN A 203 -3.64 16.88 5.16
C ASN A 203 -3.16 18.23 5.74
N ALA A 204 -4.10 19.14 6.07
CA ALA A 204 -3.78 20.46 6.61
C ALA A 204 -2.91 20.44 7.88
N THR A 205 -3.16 19.49 8.78
CA THR A 205 -2.36 19.29 10.00
C THR A 205 -0.94 18.85 9.64
N THR A 206 -0.81 17.86 8.76
CA THR A 206 0.50 17.36 8.33
C THR A 206 1.29 18.43 7.57
N ALA A 207 0.64 19.20 6.69
CA ALA A 207 1.25 20.34 6.00
C ALA A 207 1.77 21.38 6.98
N THR A 208 0.99 21.70 8.01
CA THR A 208 1.40 22.67 9.05
C THR A 208 2.60 22.14 9.86
N ASN A 209 2.61 20.85 10.22
CA ASN A 209 3.74 20.23 10.90
C ASN A 209 5.00 20.26 10.02
N ILE A 210 4.89 19.94 8.73
CA ILE A 210 6.02 19.96 7.78
C ILE A 210 6.54 21.39 7.59
N LEU A 211 5.67 22.37 7.36
CA LEU A 211 6.07 23.78 7.19
C LEU A 211 6.77 24.29 8.45
N THR A 212 6.21 24.02 9.63
CA THR A 212 6.82 24.41 10.91
C THR A 212 8.17 23.75 11.11
N ALA A 213 8.27 22.43 10.86
CA ALA A 213 9.51 21.68 10.98
C ALA A 213 10.62 22.18 10.04
N LEU A 214 10.26 22.63 8.84
CA LEU A 214 11.17 23.21 7.85
C LEU A 214 11.45 24.69 8.09
N ASN A 215 10.96 25.27 9.19
CA ASN A 215 11.07 26.69 9.51
C ASN A 215 10.55 27.59 8.38
N LEU A 216 9.37 27.27 7.88
CA LEU A 216 8.64 28.01 6.85
C LEU A 216 7.38 28.63 7.45
N SER A 217 6.86 29.65 6.79
CA SER A 217 5.59 30.28 7.15
C SER A 217 4.44 29.27 7.11
N THR A 218 3.55 29.35 8.08
CA THR A 218 2.28 28.60 8.10
C THR A 218 1.08 29.49 7.78
N SER A 219 1.32 30.77 7.43
CA SER A 219 0.27 31.71 7.08
C SER A 219 -0.56 31.19 5.90
N ALA A 220 -1.87 31.43 5.94
CA ALA A 220 -2.77 31.08 4.84
C ALA A 220 -2.54 31.94 3.58
N THR A 221 -1.83 33.06 3.71
CA THR A 221 -1.52 33.98 2.60
C THR A 221 -0.10 33.83 2.06
N ASP A 222 0.74 33.02 2.69
CA ASP A 222 2.09 32.78 2.22
C ASP A 222 2.07 31.88 0.96
N PRO A 223 2.68 32.30 -0.16
CA PRO A 223 2.62 31.54 -1.41
C PRO A 223 3.20 30.12 -1.30
N VAL A 224 4.27 29.93 -0.53
CA VAL A 224 4.89 28.60 -0.34
C VAL A 224 3.98 27.72 0.52
N ALA A 225 3.40 28.28 1.59
CA ALA A 225 2.44 27.56 2.42
C ALA A 225 1.18 27.15 1.65
N ILE A 226 0.65 28.04 0.80
CA ILE A 226 -0.47 27.74 -0.10
C ILE A 226 -0.07 26.58 -1.03
N LEU A 227 1.07 26.69 -1.71
CA LEU A 227 1.53 25.68 -2.66
C LEU A 227 1.69 24.31 -2.00
N VAL A 228 2.31 24.22 -0.82
CA VAL A 228 2.45 22.95 -0.07
C VAL A 228 1.09 22.33 0.28
N ARG A 229 0.11 23.16 0.65
CA ARG A 229 -1.23 22.70 1.06
C ARG A 229 -2.12 22.30 -0.11
N THR A 230 -2.00 22.97 -1.25
CA THR A 230 -2.91 22.79 -2.40
C THR A 230 -2.31 22.01 -3.55
N ALA A 231 -0.99 21.77 -3.56
CA ALA A 231 -0.33 21.00 -4.62
C ALA A 231 -0.96 19.61 -4.80
N ASN A 232 -0.96 19.14 -6.04
CA ASN A 232 -1.08 17.72 -6.30
C ASN A 232 0.25 17.06 -5.91
N TRP A 233 0.25 16.22 -4.89
CA TRP A 233 1.46 15.52 -4.43
C TRP A 233 1.84 14.33 -5.30
N GLY A 234 1.05 14.02 -6.33
CA GLY A 234 1.32 13.00 -7.32
C GLY A 234 0.40 11.80 -7.20
N GLY A 235 0.94 10.62 -7.54
CA GLY A 235 0.19 9.36 -7.52
C GLY A 235 0.98 8.23 -6.86
N THR A 236 0.27 7.19 -6.45
CA THR A 236 0.89 5.97 -5.92
C THR A 236 0.79 4.82 -6.91
N GLN A 237 1.68 3.85 -6.75
CA GLN A 237 1.48 2.49 -7.24
C GLN A 237 1.89 1.55 -6.13
N ALA A 238 1.11 0.50 -5.87
CA ALA A 238 1.44 -0.48 -4.86
C ALA A 238 1.00 -1.87 -5.32
N GLY A 239 1.81 -2.88 -5.03
CA GLY A 239 1.49 -4.26 -5.34
C GLY A 239 2.18 -5.24 -4.41
N GLY A 240 1.60 -6.43 -4.32
CA GLY A 240 2.06 -7.52 -3.47
C GLY A 240 1.82 -8.87 -4.12
N THR A 241 2.55 -9.85 -3.60
CA THR A 241 2.42 -11.28 -3.89
C THR A 241 1.94 -11.99 -2.63
N PHE A 242 1.07 -12.97 -2.82
CA PHE A 242 0.35 -13.63 -1.76
C PHE A 242 0.33 -15.14 -1.98
N ALA A 243 0.25 -15.90 -0.90
CA ALA A 243 0.09 -17.35 -0.93
C ALA A 243 -1.07 -17.79 -0.03
N ALA A 244 -1.88 -18.74 -0.49
CA ALA A 244 -2.96 -19.33 0.29
C ALA A 244 -2.97 -20.85 0.12
N VAL A 245 -3.27 -21.57 1.19
CA VAL A 245 -3.49 -23.02 1.16
C VAL A 245 -5.00 -23.26 1.04
N PRO A 246 -5.49 -23.91 -0.04
CA PRO A 246 -6.91 -24.24 -0.18
C PRO A 246 -7.37 -25.19 0.95
N GLU A 247 -8.65 -25.10 1.38
CA GLU A 247 -9.09 -25.99 2.47
C GLU A 247 -9.06 -27.46 2.02
N PRO A 248 -8.63 -28.38 2.91
CA PRO A 248 -8.83 -29.81 2.68
C PRO A 248 -10.32 -30.16 2.42
N SER A 249 -11.25 -29.47 3.09
CA SER A 249 -12.70 -29.61 2.95
C SER A 249 -13.20 -29.33 1.54
N THR A 250 -12.64 -28.34 0.84
CA THR A 250 -13.05 -28.00 -0.54
C THR A 250 -12.77 -29.14 -1.51
N TYR A 251 -11.60 -29.77 -1.38
CA TYR A 251 -11.27 -30.95 -2.19
C TYR A 251 -12.09 -32.18 -1.80
N VAL A 252 -12.36 -32.35 -0.50
CA VAL A 252 -13.22 -33.44 -0.01
C VAL A 252 -14.66 -33.26 -0.48
N LEU A 253 -15.21 -32.04 -0.47
CA LEU A 253 -16.56 -31.73 -0.93
C LEU A 253 -16.68 -31.86 -2.45
N LEU A 254 -15.68 -31.38 -3.20
CA LEU A 254 -15.61 -31.60 -4.65
C LEU A 254 -15.52 -33.09 -4.97
N GLY A 255 -14.68 -33.84 -4.25
CA GLY A 255 -14.54 -35.29 -4.39
C GLY A 255 -15.83 -36.03 -4.04
N ALA A 256 -16.47 -35.70 -2.93
CA ALA A 256 -17.75 -36.27 -2.52
C ALA A 256 -18.87 -35.95 -3.52
N GLY A 257 -18.90 -34.73 -4.04
CA GLY A 257 -19.83 -34.31 -5.09
C GLY A 257 -19.64 -35.11 -6.38
N LEU A 258 -18.39 -35.28 -6.83
CA LEU A 258 -18.08 -36.09 -8.01
C LEU A 258 -18.41 -37.57 -7.81
N LEU A 259 -18.14 -38.12 -6.62
CA LEU A 259 -18.50 -39.50 -6.27
C LEU A 259 -20.02 -39.70 -6.25
N ALA A 260 -20.78 -38.75 -5.70
CA ALA A 260 -22.24 -38.81 -5.70
C ALA A 260 -22.81 -38.76 -7.13
N VAL A 261 -22.27 -37.88 -7.99
CA VAL A 261 -22.65 -37.82 -9.41
C VAL A 261 -22.29 -39.12 -10.14
N GLY A 262 -21.09 -39.67 -9.90
CA GLY A 262 -20.67 -40.94 -10.48
C GLY A 262 -21.56 -42.12 -10.06
N ALA A 263 -21.94 -42.21 -8.79
CA ALA A 263 -22.86 -43.22 -8.28
C ALA A 263 -24.26 -43.09 -8.90
N MET A 264 -24.76 -41.87 -9.08
CA MET A 264 -26.04 -41.61 -9.74
C MET A 264 -26.00 -41.95 -11.25
N ALA A 265 -24.89 -41.63 -11.93
CA ALA A 265 -24.70 -41.98 -13.35
C ALA A 265 -24.67 -43.50 -13.56
N ARG A 266 -24.05 -44.26 -12.64
CA ARG A 266 -24.00 -45.73 -12.70
C ARG A 266 -25.38 -46.36 -12.53
N ARG A 267 -26.21 -45.86 -11.60
CA ARG A 267 -27.60 -46.31 -11.42
C ARG A 267 -28.47 -46.08 -12.66
N ARG A 268 -28.18 -45.05 -13.45
CA ARG A 268 -28.92 -44.75 -14.70
C ARG A 268 -28.59 -45.63 -15.89
N LYS A 269 -27.43 -46.31 -15.89
CA LYS A 269 -27.09 -47.30 -16.92
C LYS A 269 -27.62 -48.71 -16.60
N ALA A 270 -27.94 -48.97 -15.33
CA ALA A 270 -28.42 -50.27 -14.86
C ALA A 270 -29.96 -50.37 -14.80
N ALA A 271 -30.68 -49.32 -15.18
CA ALA A 271 -32.13 -49.25 -15.30
C ALA A 271 -32.51 -48.81 -16.73
#